data_AF-A0A344TF83-F1
#
_entry.id   AF-A0A344TF83-F1
#
_cell.length_a   1.000
_cell.length_b   1.000
_cell.length_c   1.000
_cell.angle_alpha   90.00
_cell.angle_beta   90.00
_cell.angle_gamma   90.00
#
_symmetry.space_group_name_H-M   'P 1'
#
loop_
_entity.id
_entity.type
_entity.pdbx_description
1 polymer ?
#
loop_
_entity_poly.entity_id
_entity_poly.type
_entity_poly.pdbx_seq_one_letter_code
_entity_poly.pdbx_strand_id
1 'polypeptide(L)'
;MIEEVKIQLSGTWQIKQAQIQRSELVDINYPTGISKDTLLQNLGTLQIQPATQQSDERILSLEGILEFRNQLLPVHLKFYPHPSKDAPSQGVVFISLGVSASNTPLSQAAISYLSAIGFLDENFSIKTTLPQSTMTWQGLNRAMVEAKLQKM
;
A
#
# COMPACT_ATOMS: atom_id res chain seq x y z
N MET A 1 2.55 -16.46 13.67
CA MET A 1 2.14 -15.05 13.62
C MET A 1 2.83 -14.31 12.48
N ILE A 2 4.15 -14.01 12.54
CA ILE A 2 4.80 -13.29 11.42
C ILE A 2 4.82 -14.08 10.10
N GLU A 3 5.02 -15.41 10.15
CA GLU A 3 4.98 -16.27 8.95
C GLU A 3 3.58 -16.36 8.33
N GLU A 4 2.51 -16.40 9.13
CA GLU A 4 1.14 -16.44 8.60
C GLU A 4 0.77 -15.11 7.93
N VAL A 5 1.20 -13.99 8.53
CA VAL A 5 1.02 -12.66 7.95
C VAL A 5 1.89 -12.48 6.71
N LYS A 6 3.09 -13.05 6.69
CA LYS A 6 3.96 -13.07 5.51
C LYS A 6 3.31 -13.81 4.33
N ILE A 7 2.73 -14.99 4.57
CA ILE A 7 1.97 -15.73 3.55
C ILE A 7 0.77 -14.92 3.08
N GLN A 8 0.04 -14.29 4.01
CA GLN A 8 -1.10 -13.46 3.66
C GLN A 8 -0.68 -12.28 2.78
N LEU A 9 0.28 -11.46 3.21
CA LEU A 9 0.69 -10.24 2.52
C LEU A 9 1.36 -10.51 1.16
N SER A 10 2.12 -11.60 1.04
CA SER A 10 2.86 -11.92 -0.20
C SER A 10 1.94 -12.43 -1.30
N GLY A 11 2.17 -12.02 -2.54
CA GLY A 11 1.42 -12.44 -3.73
C GLY A 11 0.92 -11.23 -4.52
N THR A 12 0.00 -11.50 -5.44
CA THR A 12 -0.59 -10.47 -6.30
C THR A 12 -1.93 -10.00 -5.73
N TRP A 13 -2.05 -8.70 -5.56
CA TRP A 13 -3.20 -8.03 -5.00
C TRP A 13 -3.74 -6.98 -5.97
N GLN A 14 -5.01 -7.08 -6.33
CA GLN A 14 -5.69 -6.01 -7.05
C GLN A 14 -6.27 -5.00 -6.06
N ILE A 15 -5.90 -3.72 -6.20
CA ILE A 15 -6.47 -2.63 -5.40
C ILE A 15 -7.81 -2.23 -6.05
N LYS A 16 -8.87 -2.95 -5.68
CA LYS A 16 -10.20 -2.81 -6.27
C LYS A 16 -10.84 -1.47 -5.98
N GLN A 17 -10.68 -0.98 -4.75
CA GLN A 17 -11.28 0.27 -4.30
C GLN A 17 -10.28 1.04 -3.45
N ALA A 18 -10.20 2.35 -3.66
CA ALA A 18 -9.50 3.26 -2.77
C ALA A 18 -10.40 4.48 -2.49
N GLN A 19 -10.81 4.62 -1.23
CA GLN A 19 -11.59 5.76 -0.76
C GLN A 19 -10.64 6.89 -0.40
N ILE A 20 -10.76 8.00 -1.12
CA ILE A 20 -10.02 9.22 -0.91
C ILE A 20 -10.96 10.26 -0.30
N GLN A 21 -10.66 10.71 0.90
CA GLN A 21 -11.29 11.88 1.49
C GLN A 21 -10.67 13.14 0.90
N ARG A 22 -11.50 14.12 0.53
CA ARG A 22 -11.03 15.45 0.22
C ARG A 22 -10.36 16.00 1.47
N SER A 23 -9.05 16.22 1.39
CA SER A 23 -8.28 16.83 2.45
C SER A 23 -7.56 18.05 1.89
N GLU A 24 -7.43 19.10 2.71
CA GLU A 24 -6.52 20.22 2.43
C GLU A 24 -5.06 19.75 2.34
N LEU A 25 -4.76 18.53 2.83
CA LEU A 25 -3.46 17.86 2.73
C LEU A 25 -3.23 17.19 1.36
N VAL A 26 -4.24 17.12 0.48
CA VAL A 26 -4.01 16.76 -0.92
C VAL A 26 -3.40 17.98 -1.58
N ASP A 27 -2.08 17.92 -1.78
CA ASP A 27 -1.29 19.04 -2.27
C ASP A 27 -1.89 19.61 -3.56
N ILE A 28 -2.38 20.85 -3.48
CA ILE A 28 -3.04 21.60 -4.56
C ILE A 28 -2.14 21.74 -5.80
N ASN A 29 -0.83 21.52 -5.63
CA ASN A 29 0.19 21.62 -6.66
C ASN A 29 0.22 20.41 -7.61
N TYR A 30 -0.44 19.30 -7.26
CA TYR A 30 -0.55 18.13 -8.14
C TYR A 30 -2.02 17.92 -8.54
N PRO A 31 -2.37 18.06 -9.83
CA PRO A 31 -3.74 17.86 -10.27
C PRO A 31 -4.11 16.38 -10.19
N THR A 32 -4.55 15.94 -9.02
CA THR A 32 -5.18 14.62 -8.83
C THR A 32 -6.57 14.56 -9.47
N GLY A 33 -7.18 15.73 -9.74
CA GLY A 33 -8.56 15.87 -10.17
C GLY A 33 -9.58 15.58 -9.06
N ILE A 34 -9.11 15.32 -7.83
CA ILE A 34 -9.95 15.00 -6.67
C ILE A 34 -10.34 16.30 -5.96
N SER A 35 -11.54 16.80 -6.26
CA SER A 35 -12.10 18.02 -5.68
C SER A 35 -13.13 17.77 -4.56
N LYS A 36 -13.45 16.50 -4.32
CA LYS A 36 -14.42 16.01 -3.32
C LYS A 36 -14.06 14.58 -2.95
N ASP A 37 -14.69 14.06 -1.90
CA ASP A 37 -14.57 12.65 -1.54
C ASP A 37 -14.81 11.76 -2.77
N THR A 38 -13.86 10.89 -3.04
CA THR A 38 -13.79 10.13 -4.28
C THR A 38 -13.48 8.68 -3.99
N LEU A 39 -14.23 7.78 -4.62
CA LEU A 39 -13.94 6.35 -4.61
C LEU A 39 -13.29 5.97 -5.94
N LEU A 40 -11.99 5.73 -5.92
CA LEU A 40 -11.26 5.22 -7.08
C LEU A 40 -11.54 3.73 -7.23
N GLN A 41 -11.84 3.29 -8.46
CA GLN A 41 -12.05 1.89 -8.81
C GLN A 41 -10.83 1.37 -9.57
N ASN A 42 -10.40 0.15 -9.25
CA ASN A 42 -9.28 -0.55 -9.89
C ASN A 42 -8.03 0.34 -9.96
N LEU A 43 -7.55 0.80 -8.81
CA LEU A 43 -6.42 1.73 -8.72
C LEU A 43 -5.16 1.16 -9.38
N GLY A 44 -4.88 -0.12 -9.15
CA GLY A 44 -3.70 -0.79 -9.67
C GLY A 44 -3.57 -2.23 -9.17
N THR A 45 -2.45 -2.84 -9.54
CA THR A 45 -2.07 -4.20 -9.12
C THR A 45 -0.77 -4.12 -8.34
N LEU A 46 -0.75 -4.73 -7.16
CA LEU A 46 0.39 -4.74 -6.25
C LEU A 46 0.90 -6.17 -6.12
N GLN A 47 2.11 -6.41 -6.63
CA GLN A 47 2.80 -7.69 -6.53
C GLN A 47 3.84 -7.57 -5.42
N ILE A 48 3.75 -8.41 -4.39
CA ILE A 48 4.59 -8.31 -3.19
C ILE A 48 5.21 -9.66 -2.88
N GLN A 49 6.47 -9.65 -2.46
CA GLN A 49 7.18 -10.81 -1.95
C GLN A 49 7.99 -10.43 -0.71
N PRO A 50 8.42 -11.41 0.10
CA PRO A 50 9.40 -11.16 1.15
C PRO A 50 10.64 -10.46 0.58
N ALA A 51 11.13 -9.44 1.27
CA ALA A 51 12.31 -8.72 0.84
C ALA A 51 13.54 -9.65 0.80
N THR A 52 14.42 -9.40 -0.16
CA THR A 52 15.69 -10.15 -0.29
C THR A 52 16.61 -9.98 0.92
N GLN A 53 16.47 -8.87 1.64
CA GLN A 53 17.23 -8.58 2.86
C GLN A 53 16.27 -8.21 4.00
N GLN A 54 16.40 -8.90 5.12
CA GLN A 54 15.72 -8.56 6.37
C GLN A 54 16.74 -8.14 7.42
N SER A 55 16.63 -6.92 7.92
CA SER A 55 17.57 -6.34 8.89
C SER A 55 17.08 -6.42 10.34
N ASP A 56 15.77 -6.56 10.55
CA ASP A 56 15.16 -6.62 11.87
C ASP A 56 14.04 -7.68 11.86
N GLU A 57 14.16 -8.70 12.71
CA GLU A 57 13.21 -9.82 12.77
C GLU A 57 11.85 -9.45 13.38
N ARG A 58 11.74 -8.29 14.02
CA ARG A 58 10.49 -7.80 14.62
C ARG A 58 9.56 -7.20 13.58
N ILE A 59 10.08 -6.86 12.41
CA ILE A 59 9.33 -6.32 11.28
C ILE A 59 9.38 -7.30 10.13
N LEU A 60 8.35 -7.30 9.31
CA LEU A 60 8.36 -8.00 8.05
C LEU A 60 8.67 -7.00 6.95
N SER A 61 9.85 -7.13 6.33
CA SER A 61 10.20 -6.38 5.13
C SER A 61 9.70 -7.10 3.89
N LEU A 62 9.04 -6.36 3.01
CA LEU A 62 8.53 -6.85 1.74
C LEU A 62 9.00 -5.91 0.62
N GLU A 63 9.14 -6.45 -0.57
CA GLU A 63 9.46 -5.71 -1.77
C GLU A 63 8.49 -6.10 -2.88
N GLY A 64 8.33 -5.25 -3.88
CA GLY A 64 7.33 -5.50 -4.89
C GLY A 64 7.28 -4.50 -6.02
N ILE A 65 6.28 -4.69 -6.87
CA ILE A 65 5.95 -3.82 -8.00
C ILE A 65 4.48 -3.41 -7.87
N LEU A 66 4.25 -2.11 -7.93
CA LEU A 66 2.94 -1.52 -8.16
C LEU A 66 2.78 -1.21 -9.64
N GLU A 67 1.84 -1.88 -10.29
CA GLU A 67 1.36 -1.49 -11.61
C GLU A 67 0.25 -0.46 -11.47
N PHE A 68 0.51 0.77 -11.93
CA PHE A 68 -0.43 1.88 -11.91
C PHE A 68 -0.45 2.57 -13.27
N ARG A 69 -1.60 2.57 -13.96
CA ARG A 69 -1.77 3.19 -15.28
C ARG A 69 -0.68 2.77 -16.29
N ASN A 70 -0.42 1.47 -16.39
CA ASN A 70 0.62 0.86 -17.23
C ASN A 70 2.05 1.32 -16.89
N GLN A 71 2.28 1.85 -15.70
CA GLN A 71 3.61 2.14 -15.16
C GLN A 71 3.93 1.13 -14.06
N LEU A 72 5.15 0.59 -14.09
CA LEU A 72 5.65 -0.29 -13.05
C LEU A 72 6.50 0.52 -12.09
N LEU A 73 6.06 0.60 -10.83
CA LEU A 73 6.74 1.32 -9.78
C LEU A 73 7.27 0.31 -8.75
N PRO A 74 8.59 0.25 -8.51
CA PRO A 74 9.12 -0.55 -7.42
C PRO A 74 8.63 0.02 -6.09
N VAL A 75 8.26 -0.86 -5.17
CA VAL A 75 7.80 -0.48 -3.83
C VAL A 75 8.49 -1.32 -2.79
N HIS A 76 8.71 -0.74 -1.62
CA HIS A 76 9.16 -1.42 -0.42
C HIS A 76 8.09 -1.27 0.65
N LEU A 77 7.80 -2.33 1.39
CA LEU A 77 6.85 -2.30 2.49
C LEU A 77 7.51 -2.75 3.79
N LYS A 78 7.19 -2.07 4.87
CA LYS A 78 7.55 -2.49 6.23
C LYS A 78 6.27 -2.77 6.98
N PHE A 79 6.08 -4.01 7.39
CA PHE A 79 4.96 -4.40 8.22
C PHE A 79 5.40 -4.55 9.68
N TYR A 80 4.71 -3.82 10.54
CA TYR A 80 4.89 -3.79 11.98
C TYR A 80 3.72 -4.59 12.61
N PRO A 81 3.94 -5.87 12.95
CA PRO A 81 2.89 -6.70 13.53
C PRO A 81 2.42 -6.13 14.87
N HIS A 82 1.12 -6.19 15.12
CA HIS A 82 0.59 -5.90 16.43
C HIS A 82 0.92 -7.08 17.38
N PRO A 83 1.43 -6.83 18.60
CA PRO A 83 1.88 -7.91 19.49
C PRO A 83 0.73 -8.78 20.02
N SER A 84 -0.49 -8.24 20.09
CA SER A 84 -1.69 -8.95 20.54
C SER A 84 -2.52 -9.49 19.37
N LYS A 85 -2.98 -10.73 19.50
CA LYS A 85 -3.93 -11.39 18.56
C LYS A 85 -5.35 -10.81 18.64
N ASP A 86 -5.72 -10.24 19.78
CA ASP A 86 -7.06 -9.67 20.03
C ASP A 86 -7.16 -8.23 19.53
N ALA A 87 -6.10 -7.72 18.90
CA ALA A 87 -6.06 -6.37 18.39
C ALA A 87 -7.03 -6.19 17.21
N PRO A 88 -7.63 -5.00 17.05
CA PRO A 88 -8.55 -4.71 15.96
C PRO A 88 -7.90 -4.71 14.57
N SER A 89 -6.57 -4.84 14.50
CA SER A 89 -5.78 -4.91 13.27
C SER A 89 -4.59 -5.84 13.44
N GLN A 90 -4.11 -6.43 12.36
CA GLN A 90 -2.94 -7.31 12.39
C GLN A 90 -1.62 -6.54 12.61
N GLY A 91 -1.62 -5.25 12.32
CA GLY A 91 -0.43 -4.40 12.39
C GLY A 91 -0.56 -3.19 11.47
N VAL A 92 0.55 -2.49 11.34
CA VAL A 92 0.69 -1.32 10.46
C VAL A 92 1.62 -1.67 9.31
N VAL A 93 1.24 -1.34 8.08
CA VAL A 93 2.12 -1.38 6.91
C VAL A 93 2.48 0.02 6.49
N PHE A 94 3.77 0.27 6.33
CA PHE A 94 4.31 1.43 5.65
C PHE A 94 4.70 1.03 4.23
N ILE A 95 4.29 1.78 3.22
CA ILE A 95 4.67 1.56 1.82
C ILE A 95 5.41 2.79 1.28
N SER A 96 6.57 2.57 0.67
CA SER A 96 7.40 3.61 0.06
C SER A 96 7.89 3.21 -1.32
N LEU A 97 8.41 4.17 -2.06
CA LEU A 97 9.09 3.89 -3.32
C LEU A 97 10.32 2.98 -3.07
N GLY A 98 10.45 1.94 -3.89
CA GLY A 98 11.58 1.03 -3.90
C GLY A 98 12.69 1.50 -4.84
N VAL A 99 13.80 0.75 -4.85
CA VAL A 99 14.90 0.97 -5.80
C VAL A 99 14.54 0.30 -7.12
N SER A 100 14.59 1.04 -8.23
CA SER A 100 14.39 0.44 -9.55
C SER A 100 15.56 -0.49 -9.90
N ALA A 101 15.25 -1.74 -10.24
CA ALA A 101 16.23 -2.67 -10.80
C ALA A 101 16.66 -2.30 -12.23
N SER A 102 15.91 -1.42 -12.89
CA SER A 102 16.21 -0.94 -14.24
C SER A 102 16.67 0.52 -14.19
N ASN A 103 17.57 0.90 -15.09
CA ASN A 103 17.99 2.30 -15.26
C ASN A 103 16.91 3.17 -15.93
N THR A 104 15.69 2.66 -16.11
CA THR A 104 14.57 3.42 -16.65
C THR A 104 14.08 4.42 -15.61
N PRO A 105 14.00 5.71 -15.94
CA PRO A 105 13.42 6.72 -15.05
C PRO A 105 11.98 6.35 -14.67
N LEU A 106 11.68 6.40 -13.37
CA LEU A 106 10.31 6.20 -12.90
C LEU A 106 9.45 7.41 -13.27
N SER A 107 8.18 7.17 -13.56
CA SER A 107 7.23 8.24 -13.89
C SER A 107 6.99 9.14 -12.69
N GLN A 108 7.59 10.34 -12.71
CA GLN A 108 7.40 11.33 -11.65
C GLN A 108 5.92 11.70 -11.48
N ALA A 109 5.15 11.77 -12.57
CA ALA A 109 3.73 12.05 -12.52
C ALA A 109 2.94 10.95 -11.78
N ALA A 110 3.30 9.68 -11.99
CA ALA A 110 2.67 8.56 -11.28
C ALA A 110 3.01 8.58 -9.79
N ILE A 111 4.30 8.79 -9.46
CA ILE A 111 4.77 8.90 -8.07
C ILE A 111 4.04 10.05 -7.37
N SER A 112 4.09 11.25 -7.94
CA SER A 112 3.44 12.43 -7.37
C SER A 112 1.93 12.24 -7.19
N TYR A 113 1.24 11.61 -8.15
CA TYR A 113 -0.19 11.29 -7.99
C TYR A 113 -0.44 10.36 -6.80
N LEU A 114 0.32 9.26 -6.71
CA LEU A 114 0.15 8.26 -5.66
C LEU A 114 0.49 8.81 -4.26
N SER A 115 1.51 9.65 -4.15
CA SER A 115 1.82 10.37 -2.91
C SER A 115 0.71 11.38 -2.57
N ALA A 116 0.19 12.13 -3.56
CA ALA A 116 -0.85 13.13 -3.33
C ALA A 116 -2.19 12.51 -2.87
N ILE A 117 -2.56 11.33 -3.37
CA ILE A 117 -3.73 10.61 -2.87
C ILE A 117 -3.47 9.86 -1.56
N GLY A 118 -2.25 9.90 -1.02
CA GLY A 118 -1.86 9.23 0.22
C GLY A 118 -1.75 7.71 0.09
N PHE A 119 -1.32 7.20 -1.06
CA PHE A 119 -1.00 5.78 -1.24
C PHE A 119 0.47 5.47 -0.94
N LEU A 120 1.40 6.27 -1.48
CA LEU A 120 2.85 6.12 -1.25
C LEU A 120 3.34 6.99 -0.10
N ASP A 121 4.39 6.52 0.57
CA ASP A 121 5.01 7.13 1.75
C ASP A 121 4.05 7.28 2.93
N GLU A 122 3.13 6.31 3.06
CA GLU A 122 2.05 6.32 4.03
C GLU A 122 1.95 5.06 4.87
N ASN A 123 1.28 5.20 6.02
CA ASN A 123 1.01 4.12 6.95
C ASN A 123 -0.46 3.70 6.91
N PHE A 124 -0.70 2.39 6.85
CA PHE A 124 -2.01 1.78 6.87
C PHE A 124 -2.12 0.75 7.98
N SER A 125 -3.21 0.77 8.72
CA SER A 125 -3.60 -0.35 9.57
C SER A 125 -4.20 -1.47 8.73
N ILE A 126 -3.70 -2.70 8.90
CA ILE A 126 -4.22 -3.86 8.17
C ILE A 126 -5.38 -4.48 8.95
N LYS A 127 -6.58 -4.30 8.42
CA LYS A 127 -7.79 -4.97 8.88
C LYS A 127 -8.03 -6.20 8.03
N THR A 128 -7.71 -7.37 8.59
CA THR A 128 -8.05 -8.67 8.01
C THR A 128 -8.10 -9.74 9.11
N THR A 129 -8.88 -10.79 8.89
CA THR A 129 -8.88 -12.02 9.68
C THR A 129 -8.28 -13.12 8.80
N LEU A 130 -7.19 -13.74 9.26
CA LEU A 130 -6.49 -14.79 8.49
C LEU A 130 -7.33 -16.08 8.40
N PRO A 131 -7.21 -16.86 7.31
CA PRO A 131 -6.73 -16.51 5.96
C PRO A 131 -7.89 -16.03 5.06
N GLN A 132 -7.70 -14.99 4.25
CA GLN A 132 -8.72 -14.49 3.33
C GLN A 132 -8.16 -13.98 2.01
N SER A 133 -8.95 -14.08 0.94
CA SER A 133 -8.65 -13.54 -0.39
C SER A 133 -8.83 -12.01 -0.47
N THR A 134 -9.14 -11.35 0.65
CA THR A 134 -9.35 -9.91 0.75
C THR A 134 -8.55 -9.31 1.89
N MET A 135 -8.19 -8.04 1.75
CA MET A 135 -7.47 -7.27 2.75
C MET A 135 -7.92 -5.82 2.69
N THR A 136 -8.10 -5.21 3.86
CA THR A 136 -8.41 -3.78 3.96
C THR A 136 -7.24 -3.06 4.58
N TRP A 137 -6.72 -2.06 3.86
CA TRP A 137 -5.73 -1.13 4.36
C TRP A 137 -6.46 0.14 4.78
N GLN A 138 -6.55 0.37 6.08
CA GLN A 138 -7.14 1.58 6.63
C GLN A 138 -6.04 2.64 6.75
N GLY A 139 -6.18 3.76 6.06
CA GLY A 139 -5.27 4.88 6.20
C GLY A 139 -5.34 5.48 7.60
N LEU A 140 -4.18 5.93 8.10
CA LEU A 140 -4.07 6.40 9.47
C LEU A 140 -4.19 7.92 9.63
N ASN A 141 -3.74 8.74 8.66
CA ASN A 141 -3.66 10.19 8.86
C ASN A 141 -3.73 11.05 7.58
N ARG A 142 -4.06 10.49 6.40
CA ARG A 142 -4.02 11.22 5.12
C ARG A 142 -5.24 10.99 4.24
N ALA A 143 -5.17 11.51 3.01
CA ALA A 143 -6.25 11.54 2.04
C ALA A 143 -6.85 10.16 1.75
N MET A 144 -6.03 9.10 1.66
CA MET A 144 -6.56 7.75 1.53
C MET A 144 -7.10 7.28 2.88
N VAL A 145 -8.41 7.09 2.94
CA VAL A 145 -9.10 6.58 4.13
C VAL A 145 -9.03 5.06 4.14
N GLU A 146 -9.25 4.42 3.00
CA GLU A 146 -9.34 2.97 2.90
C GLU A 146 -8.89 2.50 1.52
N ALA A 147 -8.18 1.39 1.45
CA ALA A 147 -8.00 0.62 0.23
C ALA A 147 -8.43 -0.84 0.45
N LYS A 148 -9.22 -1.36 -0.48
CA LYS A 148 -9.64 -2.77 -0.50
C LYS A 148 -8.86 -3.52 -1.56
N LEU A 149 -8.11 -4.51 -1.10
CA LEU A 149 -7.26 -5.36 -1.91
C LEU A 149 -7.91 -6.75 -2.04
N GLN A 150 -7.85 -7.31 -3.23
CA GLN A 150 -8.33 -8.66 -3.53
C GLN A 150 -7.19 -9.48 -4.14
N LYS A 151 -6.97 -10.68 -3.60
CA LYS A 151 -5.98 -11.63 -4.09
C LYS A 151 -6.35 -12.08 -5.51
N MET A 152 -5.37 -12.15 -6.40
CA MET A 152 -5.52 -12.75 -7.74
C MET A 152 -5.21 -14.24 -7.73
#